data_AF-A0A075FM63-F1
#
_entry.id   AF-A0A075FM63-F1
#
_cell.length_a   1.000
_cell.length_b   1.000
_cell.length_c   1.000
_cell.angle_alpha   90.00
_cell.angle_beta   90.00
_cell.angle_gamma   90.00
#
_symmetry.space_group_name_H-M   'P 1'
#
loop_
_entity.id
_entity.type
_entity.pdbx_description
1 polymer ?
#
loop_
_entity_poly.entity_id
_entity_poly.type
_entity_poly.pdbx_seq_one_letter_code
_entity_poly.pdbx_strand_id
1 'polypeptide(L)' 'MIVDLHLKGNLVIVVGSGNEGLKKVSSLLTQDCEILVISSNSNPQIEKYTKQGKIKFKKLN' A
#
# COMPACT_ATOMS: atom_id res chain seq x y z
N MET A 1 -1.37 -10.27 22.07
CA MET A 1 -2.79 -10.36 21.68
C MET A 1 -2.84 -10.49 20.16
N ILE A 2 -3.50 -11.54 19.64
CA ILE A 2 -3.69 -11.74 18.20
C ILE A 2 -5.14 -11.36 17.90
N VAL A 3 -5.36 -10.51 16.90
CA VAL A 3 -6.69 -10.06 16.46
C VAL A 3 -6.77 -10.16 14.95
N ASP A 4 -7.94 -10.53 14.44
CA ASP A 4 -8.25 -10.46 13.01
C ASP A 4 -8.88 -9.10 12.69
N LEU A 5 -8.35 -8.41 11.68
CA LEU A 5 -8.76 -7.05 11.35
C LEU A 5 -9.59 -7.03 10.07
N HIS A 6 -10.81 -6.52 10.15
CA HIS A 6 -11.67 -6.38 8.98
C HIS A 6 -11.26 -5.17 8.13
N LEU A 7 -10.45 -5.39 7.10
CA LEU A 7 -9.90 -4.32 6.25
C LEU A 7 -10.68 -4.06 4.95
N LYS A 8 -11.62 -4.93 4.58
CA LYS A 8 -12.36 -4.82 3.33
C LYS A 8 -13.10 -3.48 3.22
N GLY A 9 -12.88 -2.77 2.12
CA GLY A 9 -13.46 -1.44 1.87
C GLY A 9 -12.90 -0.31 2.75
N ASN A 10 -12.00 -0.60 3.69
CA ASN A 10 -11.38 0.41 4.55
C ASN A 10 -10.09 0.94 3.92
N LEU A 11 -9.78 2.21 4.19
CA LEU A 11 -8.53 2.84 3.76
C LEU A 11 -7.37 2.41 4.67
N VAL A 12 -6.31 1.90 4.07
CA VAL A 12 -5.04 1.62 4.71
C VAL A 12 -3.96 2.53 4.14
N ILE A 13 -3.31 3.29 5.02
CA ILE A 13 -2.22 4.19 4.65
C ILE A 13 -0.88 3.50 4.97
N VAL A 14 -0.05 3.34 3.95
CA VAL A 14 1.33 2.85 4.11
C VAL A 14 2.29 4.01 3.86
N VAL A 15 3.08 4.36 4.88
CA VAL A 15 4.12 5.40 4.76
C VAL A 15 5.46 4.72 4.46
N GLY A 16 6.09 5.13 3.37
CA GLY A 16 7.34 4.58 2.86
C GLY A 16 7.15 3.54 1.76
N SER A 17 7.93 3.66 0.70
CA SER A 17 7.90 2.78 -0.49
C SER A 17 9.17 1.94 -0.66
N GLY A 18 9.95 1.75 0.41
CA GLY A 18 11.11 0.86 0.41
C GLY A 18 10.69 -0.62 0.42
N ASN A 19 11.64 -1.52 0.70
CA ASN A 19 11.38 -2.96 0.71
C ASN A 19 10.31 -3.36 1.74
N GLU A 20 10.34 -2.77 2.95
CA GLU A 20 9.33 -3.06 3.98
C GLU A 20 7.94 -2.52 3.62
N GLY A 21 7.89 -1.32 3.03
CA GLY A 21 6.65 -0.76 2.48
C GLY A 21 6.05 -1.66 1.41
N LEU A 22 6.88 -2.19 0.51
CA LEU A 22 6.45 -3.11 -0.53
C LEU A 22 5.91 -4.44 0.04
N LYS A 23 6.56 -5.01 1.05
CA LYS A 23 6.09 -6.23 1.72
C LYS A 23 4.71 -6.01 2.34
N LYS A 24 4.51 -4.87 3.02
CA LYS A 24 3.22 -4.51 3.61
C LYS A 24 2.14 -4.30 2.54
N VAL A 25 2.44 -3.54 1.48
CA VAL A 25 1.51 -3.36 0.35
C VAL A 25 1.13 -4.71 -0.24
N SER A 26 2.10 -5.59 -0.50
CA SER A 26 1.86 -6.92 -1.07
C SER A 26 0.94 -7.78 -0.19
N SER A 27 1.10 -7.73 1.13
CA SER A 27 0.22 -8.42 2.08
C SER A 27 -1.19 -7.82 2.13
N LEU A 28 -1.35 -6.53 1.87
CA LEU A 28 -2.64 -5.83 1.92
C LEU A 28 -3.45 -6.00 0.62
N LEU A 29 -2.79 -6.28 -0.50
CA LEU A 29 -3.43 -6.50 -1.81
C LEU A 29 -4.44 -7.68 -1.80
N THR A 30 -4.35 -8.59 -0.83
CA THR A 30 -5.25 -9.74 -0.70
C THR A 30 -6.44 -9.46 0.23
N GLN A 31 -6.54 -8.27 0.81
CA GLN A 31 -7.49 -7.93 1.88
C GLN A 31 -8.69 -7.09 1.40
N ASP A 32 -8.87 -6.90 0.09
CA ASP A 32 -9.93 -6.06 -0.51
C ASP A 32 -10.04 -4.65 0.11
N CYS A 33 -8.92 -4.08 0.56
CA CYS A 33 -8.85 -2.75 1.16
C CYS A 33 -8.44 -1.69 0.14
N GLU A 34 -8.77 -0.43 0.42
CA GLU A 34 -8.22 0.69 -0.34
C GLU A 34 -6.82 1.01 0.19
N ILE A 35 -5.80 0.96 -0.67
CA ILE A 35 -4.41 1.21 -0.25
C ILE A 35 -3.94 2.56 -0.77
N LEU A 36 -3.49 3.42 0.15
CA LEU A 36 -2.76 4.65 -0.17
C LEU A 36 -1.32 4.55 0.32
N VAL A 37 -0.37 4.62 -0.61
CA VAL A 37 1.06 4.65 -0.31
C VAL A 37 1.56 6.09 -0.35
N ILE A 38 2.23 6.55 0.70
CA ILE A 38 2.77 7.89 0.83
C ILE A 38 4.28 7.81 1.01
N SER A 39 5.07 8.44 0.13
CA SER A 39 6.54 8.38 0.19
C SER A 39 7.17 9.51 -0.62
N SER A 40 8.42 9.89 -0.31
CA SER A 40 9.16 10.88 -1.11
C SER A 40 9.60 10.33 -2.47
N ASN A 41 9.88 9.03 -2.55
CA ASN A 41 10.24 8.32 -3.78
C ASN A 41 9.29 7.13 -3.98
N SER A 42 9.31 6.50 -5.15
CA SER A 42 8.62 5.23 -5.44
C SER A 42 9.63 4.17 -5.87
N ASN A 43 9.34 2.89 -5.59
CA ASN A 43 10.07 1.79 -6.19
C ASN A 43 9.32 1.28 -7.45
N PRO A 44 9.98 0.58 -8.39
CA PRO A 44 9.36 0.16 -9.64
C PRO A 44 8.09 -0.71 -9.47
N GLN A 45 8.02 -1.50 -8.40
CA GLN A 45 6.88 -2.36 -8.13
C GLN A 45 5.67 -1.57 -7.60
N ILE A 46 5.90 -0.56 -6.75
CA ILE A 46 4.86 0.38 -6.31
C ILE A 46 4.32 1.17 -7.52
N GLU A 47 5.19 1.60 -8.44
CA GLU A 47 4.75 2.25 -9.68
C GLU A 47 3.92 1.31 -10.55
N LYS A 48 4.33 0.04 -10.68
CA LYS A 48 3.58 -0.99 -11.39
C LYS A 48 2.19 -1.17 -10.77
N TYR A 49 2.08 -1.28 -9.46
CA TYR A 49 0.78 -1.42 -8.78
C TYR A 49 -0.10 -0.18 -8.93
N THR A 50 0.50 1.01 -8.91
CA THR A 50 -0.21 2.27 -9.15
C THR A 50 -0.78 2.30 -10.58
N LYS A 51 0.02 1.94 -11.59
CA LYS A 51 -0.41 1.85 -13.00
C LYS A 51 -1.51 0.80 -13.21
N GLN A 52 -1.49 -0.28 -12.44
CA GLN A 52 -2.53 -1.31 -12.46
C GLN A 52 -3.81 -0.90 -11.71
N GLY A 53 -3.85 0.28 -11.09
CA GLY A 53 -4.99 0.74 -10.29
C GLY A 53 -5.17 -0.01 -8.96
N LYS A 54 -4.20 -0.82 -8.56
CA LYS A 54 -4.27 -1.63 -7.33
C LYS A 54 -4.06 -0.80 -6.07
N ILE A 55 -3.31 0.29 -6.18
CA ILE A 55 -3.00 1.20 -5.07
C ILE A 55 -3.05 2.65 -5.57
N LYS A 56 -3.29 3.59 -4.66
CA LYS A 56 -3.07 5.02 -4.87
C LYS A 56 -1.66 5.37 -4.34
N PHE A 57 -0.91 6.20 -5.06
CA PHE A 57 0.41 6.69 -4.60
C PHE A 57 0.39 8.21 -4.48
N LYS A 58 0.85 8.73 -3.34
CA LYS A 58 1.01 10.17 -3.08
C LYS A 58 2.47 10.46 -2.76
N LYS A 59 3.11 11.26 -3.62
CA LYS A 59 4.47 11.74 -3.38
C LYS A 59 4.47 12.81 -2.28
N LEU A 60 5.39 12.70 -1.32
CA LEU A 60 5.70 13.80 -0.39
C LEU A 60 6.78 14.67 -1.02
N ASN A 61 6.50 15.97 -1.11
CA ASN A 61 7.43 16.99 -1.56
C ASN A 61 8.34 17.45 -0.42
#